data_AF-A0A9E4AIB0-F1
#
_entry.id   AF-A0A9E4AIB0-F1
#
_cell.length_a   1.000
_cell.length_b   1.000
_cell.length_c   1.000
_cell.angle_alpha   90.00
_cell.angle_beta   90.00
_cell.angle_gamma   90.00
#
_symmetry.space_group_name_H-M   'P 1'
#
loop_
_entity.id
_entity.type
_entity.pdbx_description
1 polymer ?
#
loop_
_entity_poly.entity_id
_entity_poly.type
_entity_poly.pdbx_seq_one_letter_code
_entity_poly.pdbx_strand_id
1 'polypeptide(L)'
;MKNIKKQITYFIISFAVVLIGAAFYMGLLQKRAKESLLERIPASKPHSHVSPAGDVVEHTHTPIRPAEVQPESSDPDLTAAKHPILRVWENLDLAAIKRDYQPYTVQEIIEKWHEGYMNFERPYLNKKSRARFERLEAYWPREEWLQHLMDNGFPFSLPVHYTFAFNARDQALMAKDKFDNPETRAKFLEDYRLPVDATWEEMEDVSIKFDIVARLNGQRAKDVDPSVYGGVTNLNGVFTPFTPNTVYVHVSKDTPLSTFTGAMLTEEQKNDLTMFGVAPKGVTVVYTDENGNPLPSDVTPRFYERQMAALEVAEAHVEQLIADHEALFKTLPAQPQKTAPEEQPDPSQQPQQAQPHLRDGSALRENERRPDIPIDRRNIPPDMLPPDPPSRANIQQWFEVLQELHGGELPKDLRVLQAAINELEEIRQAAAEKQQATRQRPSERSAPKPPDAPE
;
A
#
# COMPACT_ATOMS: atom_id res chain seq x y z
N MET A 1 -53.64 4.61 -1.06
CA MET A 1 -52.65 3.51 -1.27
C MET A 1 -51.77 3.64 -2.52
N LYS A 2 -52.27 4.07 -3.71
CA LYS A 2 -51.43 4.19 -4.92
C LYS A 2 -50.22 5.14 -4.78
N ASN A 3 -50.35 6.25 -4.04
CA ASN A 3 -49.25 7.22 -3.86
C ASN A 3 -48.13 6.71 -2.95
N ILE A 4 -48.46 5.93 -1.91
CA ILE A 4 -47.47 5.35 -0.99
C ILE A 4 -46.58 4.34 -1.71
N LYS A 5 -47.15 3.51 -2.61
CA LYS A 5 -46.35 2.57 -3.42
C LYS A 5 -45.33 3.31 -4.31
N LYS A 6 -45.75 4.40 -4.97
CA LYS A 6 -44.82 5.21 -5.79
C LYS A 6 -43.70 5.85 -4.95
N GLN A 7 -44.02 6.39 -3.77
CA GLN A 7 -43.02 6.98 -2.88
C GLN A 7 -42.00 5.95 -2.37
N ILE A 8 -42.45 4.74 -1.99
CA ILE A 8 -41.56 3.65 -1.59
C ILE A 8 -40.67 3.21 -2.75
N THR A 9 -41.22 3.10 -3.98
CA THR A 9 -40.41 2.77 -5.16
C THR A 9 -39.35 3.83 -5.44
N TYR A 10 -39.67 5.12 -5.37
CA TYR A 10 -38.67 6.19 -5.53
C TYR A 10 -37.60 6.17 -4.45
N PHE A 11 -37.98 5.89 -3.20
CA PHE A 11 -37.02 5.76 -2.10
C PHE A 11 -36.04 4.60 -2.33
N ILE A 12 -36.55 3.41 -2.72
CA ILE A 12 -35.71 2.24 -3.01
C ILE A 12 -34.76 2.52 -4.18
N ILE A 13 -35.24 3.13 -5.26
CA ILE A 13 -34.42 3.47 -6.42
C ILE A 13 -33.34 4.49 -6.03
N SER A 14 -33.70 5.55 -5.30
CA SER A 14 -32.74 6.57 -4.86
C SER A 14 -31.68 5.99 -3.94
N PHE A 15 -32.08 5.13 -2.99
CA PHE A 15 -31.17 4.44 -2.09
C PHE A 15 -30.21 3.50 -2.84
N ALA A 16 -30.72 2.75 -3.82
CA ALA A 16 -29.88 1.89 -4.66
C ALA A 16 -28.86 2.70 -5.47
N VAL A 17 -29.25 3.85 -6.04
CA VAL A 17 -28.33 4.76 -6.76
C VAL A 17 -27.23 5.29 -5.84
N VAL A 18 -27.57 5.68 -4.60
CA VAL A 18 -26.59 6.13 -3.61
C VAL A 18 -25.61 5.01 -3.24
N LEU A 19 -26.11 3.78 -3.02
CA LEU A 19 -25.25 2.63 -2.71
C LEU A 19 -24.31 2.27 -3.86
N ILE A 20 -24.81 2.28 -5.11
CA ILE A 20 -23.99 2.02 -6.30
C ILE A 20 -22.95 3.13 -6.46
N GLY A 21 -23.34 4.40 -6.28
CA GLY A 21 -22.42 5.53 -6.32
C GLY A 21 -21.33 5.44 -5.26
N ALA A 22 -21.69 5.07 -4.03
CA ALA A 22 -20.74 4.86 -2.94
C ALA A 22 -19.78 3.69 -3.21
N ALA A 23 -20.29 2.56 -3.70
CA ALA A 23 -19.45 1.42 -4.06
C ALA A 23 -18.47 1.75 -5.21
N PHE A 24 -18.93 2.47 -6.24
CA PHE A 24 -18.09 2.93 -7.33
C PHE A 24 -17.03 3.93 -6.87
N TYR A 25 -17.41 4.89 -6.02
CA TYR A 25 -16.49 5.85 -5.42
C TYR A 25 -15.45 5.17 -4.54
N MET A 26 -15.85 4.20 -3.71
CA MET A 26 -14.93 3.40 -2.90
C MET A 26 -13.99 2.55 -3.77
N GLY A 27 -14.47 1.97 -4.88
CA GLY A 27 -13.63 1.28 -5.85
C GLY A 27 -12.61 2.19 -6.53
N LEU A 28 -13.00 3.43 -6.87
CA LEU A 28 -12.09 4.46 -7.38
C LEU A 28 -11.06 4.89 -6.34
N LEU A 29 -11.46 5.07 -5.08
CA LEU A 29 -10.54 5.40 -3.98
C LEU A 29 -9.54 4.26 -3.74
N GLN A 30 -9.99 3.01 -3.74
CA GLN A 30 -9.11 1.84 -3.63
C GLN A 30 -8.15 1.75 -4.81
N LYS A 31 -8.61 2.02 -6.03
CA LYS A 31 -7.73 2.03 -7.22
C LYS A 31 -6.70 3.15 -7.11
N ARG A 32 -7.11 4.36 -6.73
CA ARG A 32 -6.20 5.48 -6.49
C ARG A 32 -5.18 5.14 -5.41
N ALA A 33 -5.60 4.53 -4.31
CA ALA A 33 -4.68 4.13 -3.24
C ALA A 33 -3.60 3.15 -3.72
N LYS A 34 -3.83 2.35 -4.77
CA LYS A 34 -2.84 1.36 -5.23
C LYS A 34 -1.77 1.93 -6.18
N GLU A 35 -2.07 2.98 -6.92
CA GLU A 35 -1.13 3.58 -7.87
C GLU A 35 -0.29 4.64 -7.15
N SER A 36 1.03 4.55 -7.29
CA SER A 36 1.95 5.60 -6.85
C SER A 36 1.54 6.94 -7.48
N LEU A 37 1.74 8.07 -6.78
CA LEU A 37 1.36 9.38 -7.32
C LEU A 37 1.99 9.65 -8.70
N LEU A 38 3.19 9.08 -8.96
CA LEU A 38 3.88 9.19 -10.24
C LEU A 38 3.31 8.28 -11.33
N GLU A 39 2.79 7.10 -10.97
CA GLU A 39 2.17 6.17 -11.92
C GLU A 39 0.87 6.73 -12.51
N ARG A 40 0.29 7.74 -11.86
CA ARG A 40 -0.90 8.47 -12.33
C ARG A 40 -0.57 9.51 -13.40
N ILE A 41 0.71 9.83 -13.63
CA ILE A 41 1.12 10.77 -14.67
C ILE A 41 0.89 10.08 -16.02
N PRO A 42 -0.04 10.59 -16.85
CA PRO A 42 -0.30 9.99 -18.14
C PRO A 42 0.97 10.06 -18.98
N ALA A 43 1.21 9.05 -19.81
CA ALA A 43 2.30 9.10 -20.79
C ALA A 43 2.23 10.42 -21.58
N SER A 44 3.37 11.09 -21.68
CA SER A 44 3.46 12.37 -22.37
C SER A 44 2.99 12.22 -23.81
N LYS A 45 2.14 13.15 -24.23
CA LYS A 45 1.67 13.24 -25.61
C LYS A 45 2.54 14.24 -26.36
N PRO A 46 2.70 14.07 -27.69
CA PRO A 46 3.30 15.10 -28.52
C PRO A 46 2.58 16.43 -28.30
N HIS A 47 3.33 17.50 -28.12
CA HIS A 47 2.81 18.84 -27.97
C HIS A 47 3.78 19.86 -28.59
N SER A 48 3.24 21.04 -28.89
CA SER A 48 3.93 22.08 -29.64
C SER A 48 4.34 23.24 -28.74
N HIS A 49 5.46 23.85 -29.06
CA HIS A 49 5.95 25.10 -28.47
C HIS A 49 6.03 26.16 -29.53
N VAL A 50 5.78 27.41 -29.15
CA VAL A 50 6.10 28.55 -30.00
C VAL A 50 7.38 29.15 -29.44
N SER A 51 8.45 29.16 -30.23
CA SER A 51 9.71 29.81 -29.85
C SER A 51 9.50 31.32 -29.71
N PRO A 52 10.39 32.05 -29.01
CA PRO A 52 10.35 33.52 -29.00
C PRO A 52 10.38 34.15 -30.41
N ALA A 53 10.88 33.41 -31.41
CA ALA A 53 10.93 33.81 -32.81
C ALA A 53 9.63 33.50 -33.58
N GLY A 54 8.66 32.82 -32.96
CA GLY A 54 7.38 32.43 -33.56
C GLY A 54 7.36 31.03 -34.20
N ASP A 55 8.47 30.30 -34.18
CA ASP A 55 8.56 28.95 -34.77
C ASP A 55 7.84 27.92 -33.90
N VAL A 56 7.04 27.07 -34.54
CA VAL A 56 6.34 25.97 -33.84
C VAL A 56 7.21 24.72 -33.84
N VAL A 57 7.60 24.24 -32.66
CA VAL A 57 8.37 23.00 -32.50
C VAL A 57 7.53 21.95 -31.79
N GLU A 58 7.32 20.79 -32.42
CA GLU A 58 6.67 19.64 -31.80
C GLU A 58 7.70 18.72 -31.17
N HIS A 59 7.44 18.29 -29.93
CA HIS A 59 8.25 17.26 -29.29
C HIS A 59 7.43 16.44 -28.30
N THR A 60 8.01 15.35 -27.78
CA THR A 60 7.38 14.47 -26.78
C THR A 60 8.40 14.22 -25.68
N HIS A 61 7.96 14.32 -24.42
CA HIS A 61 8.82 14.02 -23.29
C HIS A 61 9.02 12.50 -23.12
N THR A 62 10.19 12.11 -22.63
CA THR A 62 10.44 10.72 -22.26
C THR A 62 9.61 10.39 -21.01
N PRO A 63 8.82 9.30 -20.98
CA PRO A 63 8.04 8.94 -19.80
C PRO A 63 8.93 8.77 -18.55
N ILE A 64 8.44 9.24 -17.40
CA ILE A 64 9.04 8.91 -16.10
C ILE A 64 8.95 7.40 -15.93
N ARG A 65 10.10 6.72 -15.93
CA ARG A 65 10.17 5.34 -15.46
C ARG A 65 10.60 5.39 -13.99
N PRO A 66 9.76 4.96 -13.04
CA PRO A 66 10.25 4.66 -11.70
C PRO A 66 11.46 3.72 -11.83
N ALA A 67 12.45 3.85 -10.96
CA ALA A 67 13.51 2.86 -10.88
C ALA A 67 12.83 1.49 -10.75
N GLU A 68 13.01 0.62 -11.75
CA GLU A 68 12.51 -0.75 -11.70
C GLU A 68 13.13 -1.36 -10.45
N VAL A 69 12.32 -1.53 -9.41
CA VAL A 69 12.69 -2.35 -8.26
C VAL A 69 12.87 -3.73 -8.87
N GLN A 70 14.13 -4.13 -9.08
CA GLN A 70 14.40 -5.46 -9.57
C GLN A 70 13.68 -6.41 -8.61
N PRO A 71 12.75 -7.25 -9.10
CA PRO A 71 12.08 -8.20 -8.25
C PRO A 71 13.19 -9.01 -7.57
N GLU A 72 13.27 -8.92 -6.24
CA GLU A 72 14.14 -9.78 -5.45
C GLU A 72 13.88 -11.20 -5.95
N SER A 73 14.93 -11.83 -6.49
CA SER A 73 14.78 -13.08 -7.21
C SER A 73 14.05 -14.08 -6.31
N SER A 74 12.89 -14.52 -6.76
CA SER A 74 12.17 -15.62 -6.12
C SER A 74 13.11 -16.81 -6.01
N ASP A 75 13.40 -17.19 -4.77
CA ASP A 75 14.32 -18.26 -4.43
C ASP A 75 13.88 -19.55 -5.15
N PRO A 76 14.63 -20.05 -6.16
CA PRO A 76 14.10 -21.05 -7.10
C PRO A 76 14.03 -22.47 -6.53
N ASP A 77 14.39 -22.69 -5.25
CA ASP A 77 14.55 -24.03 -4.67
C ASP A 77 13.32 -24.56 -3.90
N LEU A 78 12.14 -23.98 -4.13
CA LEU A 78 10.89 -24.40 -3.48
C LEU A 78 10.28 -25.70 -4.04
N THR A 79 10.77 -26.23 -5.16
CA THR A 79 10.13 -27.37 -5.85
C THR A 79 10.46 -28.75 -5.26
N ALA A 80 11.48 -28.86 -4.40
CA ALA A 80 11.85 -30.12 -3.74
C ALA A 80 11.65 -30.11 -2.22
N ALA A 81 11.40 -28.93 -1.62
CA ALA A 81 11.33 -28.79 -0.18
C ALA A 81 9.89 -28.98 0.31
N LYS A 82 9.67 -30.00 1.16
CA LYS A 82 8.41 -30.25 1.86
C LYS A 82 7.74 -28.95 2.36
N HIS A 83 6.42 -28.81 2.23
CA HIS A 83 5.72 -27.59 2.66
C HIS A 83 6.10 -27.22 4.11
N PRO A 84 6.45 -25.95 4.42
CA PRO A 84 6.96 -25.56 5.74
C PRO A 84 6.09 -26.01 6.91
N ILE A 85 4.76 -25.86 6.80
CA ILE A 85 3.84 -26.27 7.86
C ILE A 85 3.88 -27.78 8.16
N LEU A 86 4.12 -28.62 7.15
CA LEU A 86 4.22 -30.05 7.33
C LEU A 86 5.49 -30.40 8.10
N ARG A 87 6.60 -29.66 7.89
CA ARG A 87 7.83 -29.83 8.70
C ARG A 87 7.59 -29.45 10.15
N VAL A 88 6.88 -28.35 10.40
CA VAL A 88 6.54 -27.92 11.77
C VAL A 88 5.66 -28.95 12.45
N TRP A 89 4.64 -29.45 11.74
CA TRP A 89 3.73 -30.48 12.24
C TRP A 89 4.45 -31.81 12.53
N GLU A 90 5.37 -32.26 11.68
CA GLU A 90 6.12 -33.51 11.89
C GLU A 90 7.06 -33.49 13.09
N ASN A 91 7.48 -32.30 13.50
CA ASN A 91 8.29 -32.11 14.70
C ASN A 91 7.45 -32.03 15.99
N LEU A 92 6.12 -32.13 15.89
CA LEU A 92 5.25 -32.17 17.07
C LEU A 92 5.27 -33.56 17.71
N ASP A 93 5.39 -33.59 19.04
CA ASP A 93 5.12 -34.80 19.82
C ASP A 93 3.60 -35.00 19.94
N LEU A 94 3.03 -35.71 18.96
CA LEU A 94 1.60 -36.01 18.92
C LEU A 94 1.14 -36.79 20.15
N ALA A 95 1.99 -37.65 20.72
CA ALA A 95 1.62 -38.43 21.91
C ALA A 95 1.47 -37.51 23.13
N ALA A 96 2.40 -36.56 23.31
CA ALA A 96 2.27 -35.53 24.34
C ALA A 96 1.03 -34.65 24.11
N ILE A 97 0.78 -34.21 22.87
CA ILE A 97 -0.39 -33.38 22.57
C ILE A 97 -1.70 -34.12 22.89
N LYS A 98 -1.84 -35.39 22.49
CA LYS A 98 -3.02 -36.20 22.80
C LYS A 98 -3.20 -36.36 24.31
N ARG A 99 -2.13 -36.66 25.05
CA ARG A 99 -2.14 -36.78 26.51
C ARG A 99 -2.56 -35.48 27.20
N ASP A 100 -2.02 -34.35 26.75
CA ASP A 100 -2.13 -33.09 27.48
C ASP A 100 -3.37 -32.27 27.06
N TYR A 101 -3.85 -32.44 25.82
CA TYR A 101 -4.92 -31.62 25.24
C TYR A 101 -6.12 -32.39 24.68
N GLN A 102 -6.16 -33.72 24.71
CA GLN A 102 -7.31 -34.52 24.27
C GLN A 102 -7.82 -35.46 25.39
N PRO A 103 -8.36 -34.92 26.49
CA PRO A 103 -8.82 -35.74 27.61
C PRO A 103 -10.18 -36.44 27.36
N TYR A 104 -10.79 -36.24 26.20
CA TYR A 104 -12.12 -36.76 25.85
C TYR A 104 -12.06 -37.52 24.53
N THR A 105 -12.90 -38.54 24.40
CA THR A 105 -13.22 -39.22 23.15
C THR A 105 -14.15 -38.38 22.27
N VAL A 106 -14.27 -38.72 20.98
CA VAL A 106 -15.21 -38.05 20.06
C VAL A 106 -16.64 -38.04 20.59
N GLN A 107 -17.10 -39.16 21.14
CA GLN A 107 -18.45 -39.28 21.67
C GLN A 107 -18.67 -38.36 22.88
N GLU A 108 -17.72 -38.35 23.83
CA GLU A 108 -17.78 -37.46 25.00
C GLU A 108 -17.74 -35.98 24.59
N ILE A 109 -16.93 -35.61 23.58
CA ILE A 109 -16.87 -34.26 23.02
C ILE A 109 -18.25 -33.84 22.46
N ILE A 110 -18.90 -34.71 21.68
CA ILE A 110 -20.22 -34.44 21.09
C ILE A 110 -21.26 -34.29 22.20
N GLU A 111 -21.33 -35.23 23.13
CA GLU A 111 -22.29 -35.20 24.24
C GLU A 111 -22.13 -33.93 25.10
N LYS A 112 -20.89 -33.54 25.36
CA LYS A 112 -20.58 -32.41 26.25
C LYS A 112 -20.84 -31.05 25.62
N TRP A 113 -20.56 -30.88 24.32
CA TRP A 113 -20.48 -29.55 23.70
C TRP A 113 -21.40 -29.32 22.51
N HIS A 114 -21.93 -30.37 21.87
CA HIS A 114 -22.71 -30.19 20.65
C HIS A 114 -24.00 -29.39 20.86
N GLU A 115 -24.73 -29.62 21.96
CA GLU A 115 -25.95 -28.86 22.25
C GLU A 115 -25.65 -27.37 22.44
N GLY A 116 -24.59 -27.04 23.18
CA GLY A 116 -24.13 -25.65 23.36
C GLY A 116 -23.76 -24.98 22.04
N TYR A 117 -23.00 -25.69 21.20
CA TYR A 117 -22.67 -25.24 19.85
C TYR A 117 -23.93 -25.01 18.99
N MET A 118 -24.87 -25.96 18.97
CA MET A 118 -26.09 -25.82 18.20
C MET A 118 -27.00 -24.71 18.71
N ASN A 119 -27.05 -24.46 20.02
CA ASN A 119 -27.80 -23.34 20.58
C ASN A 119 -27.21 -21.99 20.16
N PHE A 120 -25.88 -21.89 20.03
CA PHE A 120 -25.20 -20.72 19.47
C PHE A 120 -25.47 -20.54 17.97
N GLU A 121 -25.44 -21.62 17.19
CA GLU A 121 -25.63 -21.59 15.73
C GLU A 121 -27.11 -21.45 15.30
N ARG A 122 -28.06 -21.97 16.08
CA ARG A 122 -29.48 -22.06 15.71
C ARG A 122 -30.10 -20.73 15.27
N PRO A 123 -29.85 -19.58 15.92
CA PRO A 123 -30.34 -18.28 15.45
C PRO A 123 -29.89 -17.91 14.03
N TYR A 124 -28.77 -18.45 13.56
CA TYR A 124 -28.15 -18.14 12.26
C TYR A 124 -28.51 -19.17 11.16
N LEU A 125 -29.31 -20.20 11.48
CA LEU A 125 -29.74 -21.26 10.56
C LEU A 125 -30.84 -20.80 9.58
N ASN A 126 -30.47 -19.96 8.61
CA ASN A 126 -31.31 -19.68 7.44
C ASN A 126 -31.19 -20.81 6.38
N LYS A 127 -31.99 -20.73 5.30
CA LYS A 127 -32.00 -21.74 4.22
C LYS A 127 -30.60 -22.00 3.63
N LYS A 128 -29.79 -20.96 3.45
CA LYS A 128 -28.42 -21.06 2.93
C LYS A 128 -27.50 -21.77 3.93
N SER A 129 -27.60 -21.42 5.22
CA SER A 129 -26.86 -22.09 6.29
C SER A 129 -27.22 -23.58 6.38
N ARG A 130 -28.49 -23.95 6.25
CA ARG A 130 -28.91 -25.38 6.26
C ARG A 130 -28.30 -26.17 5.10
N ALA A 131 -28.42 -25.65 3.87
CA ALA A 131 -27.82 -26.30 2.70
C ALA A 131 -26.30 -26.44 2.85
N ARG A 132 -25.64 -25.46 3.46
CA ARG A 132 -24.21 -25.52 3.80
C ARG A 132 -23.91 -26.63 4.82
N PHE A 133 -24.68 -26.75 5.91
CA PHE A 133 -24.52 -27.83 6.88
C PHE A 133 -24.75 -29.21 6.26
N GLU A 134 -25.73 -29.35 5.38
CA GLU A 134 -25.96 -30.59 4.62
C GLU A 134 -24.76 -30.94 3.75
N ARG A 135 -24.16 -29.96 3.06
CA ARG A 135 -22.91 -30.17 2.30
C ARG A 135 -21.76 -30.59 3.21
N LEU A 136 -21.59 -29.91 4.34
CA LEU A 136 -20.54 -30.26 5.31
C LEU A 136 -20.71 -31.70 5.80
N GLU A 137 -21.94 -32.14 6.08
CA GLU A 137 -22.23 -33.51 6.55
C GLU A 137 -22.03 -34.56 5.47
N ALA A 138 -22.25 -34.20 4.20
CA ALA A 138 -21.97 -35.08 3.08
C ALA A 138 -20.46 -35.28 2.81
N TYR A 139 -19.65 -34.21 2.94
CA TYR A 139 -18.21 -34.30 2.68
C TYR A 139 -17.41 -34.81 3.88
N TRP A 140 -17.73 -34.33 5.07
CA TRP A 140 -17.01 -34.63 6.29
C TRP A 140 -17.99 -34.93 7.41
N PRO A 141 -18.54 -36.15 7.50
CA PRO A 141 -19.45 -36.50 8.59
C PRO A 141 -18.88 -36.09 9.95
N ARG A 142 -19.73 -35.58 10.84
CA ARG A 142 -19.28 -34.90 12.06
C ARG A 142 -18.29 -35.72 12.89
N GLU A 143 -18.62 -36.98 13.14
CA GLU A 143 -17.81 -37.88 13.98
C GLU A 143 -16.47 -38.19 13.30
N GLU A 144 -16.49 -38.46 12.00
CA GLU A 144 -15.29 -38.71 11.20
C GLU A 144 -14.37 -37.49 11.16
N TRP A 145 -14.93 -36.29 11.03
CA TRP A 145 -14.17 -35.04 11.06
C TRP A 145 -13.49 -34.81 12.41
N LEU A 146 -14.23 -34.98 13.50
CA LEU A 146 -13.67 -34.84 14.86
C LEU A 146 -12.58 -35.87 15.11
N GLN A 147 -12.80 -37.13 14.69
CA GLN A 147 -11.80 -38.18 14.79
C GLN A 147 -10.55 -37.83 13.98
N HIS A 148 -10.71 -37.37 12.74
CA HIS A 148 -9.61 -36.95 11.88
C HIS A 148 -8.77 -35.82 12.50
N LEU A 149 -9.43 -34.80 13.08
CA LEU A 149 -8.74 -33.74 13.81
C LEU A 149 -8.01 -34.27 15.06
N MET A 150 -8.65 -35.15 15.84
CA MET A 150 -8.03 -35.77 17.00
C MET A 150 -6.78 -36.58 16.61
N ASP A 151 -6.86 -37.35 15.53
CA ASP A 151 -5.76 -38.16 15.04
C ASP A 151 -4.53 -37.34 14.67
N ASN A 152 -4.75 -36.13 14.14
CA ASN A 152 -3.72 -35.16 13.77
C ASN A 152 -3.25 -34.24 14.92
N GLY A 153 -3.77 -34.43 16.14
CA GLY A 153 -3.34 -33.68 17.33
C GLY A 153 -4.07 -32.36 17.55
N PHE A 154 -5.28 -32.17 17.02
CA PHE A 154 -6.08 -30.99 17.33
C PHE A 154 -6.46 -30.97 18.83
N PRO A 155 -6.31 -29.85 19.55
CA PRO A 155 -6.62 -29.79 20.98
C PRO A 155 -8.13 -29.84 21.22
N PHE A 156 -8.60 -30.65 22.17
CA PHE A 156 -9.99 -30.75 22.61
C PHE A 156 -10.13 -30.71 24.14
N SER A 157 -9.43 -29.80 24.80
CA SER A 157 -9.54 -29.62 26.26
C SER A 157 -10.67 -28.68 26.70
N LEU A 158 -11.17 -27.80 25.82
CA LEU A 158 -12.13 -26.74 26.15
C LEU A 158 -13.31 -26.68 25.16
N PRO A 159 -14.50 -26.19 25.57
CA PRO A 159 -15.67 -26.07 24.68
C PRO A 159 -15.41 -25.24 23.42
N VAL A 160 -14.57 -24.20 23.51
CA VAL A 160 -14.23 -23.34 22.37
C VAL A 160 -13.48 -24.11 21.27
N HIS A 161 -12.75 -25.17 21.62
CA HIS A 161 -12.07 -26.01 20.63
C HIS A 161 -13.04 -26.77 19.75
N TYR A 162 -14.21 -27.16 20.29
CA TYR A 162 -15.29 -27.73 19.49
C TYR A 162 -15.76 -26.73 18.44
N THR A 163 -16.02 -25.48 18.82
CA THR A 163 -16.38 -24.42 17.86
C THR A 163 -15.29 -24.23 16.81
N PHE A 164 -14.01 -24.24 17.21
CA PHE A 164 -12.89 -24.15 16.27
C PHE A 164 -12.80 -25.33 15.30
N ALA A 165 -13.09 -26.55 15.74
CA ALA A 165 -13.11 -27.74 14.89
C ALA A 165 -14.14 -27.62 13.76
N PHE A 166 -15.34 -27.08 14.03
CA PHE A 166 -16.35 -26.85 12.98
C PHE A 166 -16.07 -25.61 12.13
N ASN A 167 -15.39 -24.59 12.68
CA ASN A 167 -14.87 -23.50 11.87
C ASN A 167 -13.82 -23.99 10.87
N ALA A 168 -12.93 -24.90 11.28
CA ALA A 168 -11.96 -25.53 10.37
C ALA A 168 -12.67 -26.38 9.30
N ARG A 169 -13.69 -27.15 9.68
CA ARG A 169 -14.54 -27.92 8.75
C ARG A 169 -15.17 -27.04 7.68
N ASP A 170 -15.65 -25.88 8.10
CA ASP A 170 -16.27 -24.90 7.23
C ASP A 170 -15.26 -24.22 6.29
N GLN A 171 -14.07 -23.89 6.81
CA GLN A 171 -12.97 -23.39 5.99
C GLN A 171 -12.51 -24.43 4.95
N ALA A 172 -12.49 -25.72 5.30
CA ALA A 172 -12.22 -26.81 4.37
C ALA A 172 -13.25 -26.84 3.22
N LEU A 173 -14.54 -26.65 3.51
CA LEU A 173 -15.55 -26.54 2.45
C LEU A 173 -15.33 -25.33 1.54
N MET A 174 -14.98 -24.16 2.10
CA MET A 174 -14.69 -22.96 1.30
C MET A 174 -13.42 -23.15 0.45
N ALA A 175 -12.40 -23.79 1.01
CA ALA A 175 -11.19 -24.16 0.30
C ALA A 175 -11.50 -25.13 -0.85
N LYS A 176 -12.40 -26.08 -0.63
CA LYS A 176 -12.89 -27.01 -1.66
C LYS A 176 -13.57 -26.30 -2.81
N ASP A 177 -14.48 -25.38 -2.51
CA ASP A 177 -15.15 -24.58 -3.53
C ASP A 177 -14.16 -23.75 -4.37
N LYS A 178 -13.07 -23.26 -3.78
CA LYS A 178 -12.01 -22.52 -4.50
C LYS A 178 -11.07 -23.42 -5.30
N PHE A 179 -10.73 -24.59 -4.76
CA PHE A 179 -9.87 -25.57 -5.40
C PHE A 179 -10.56 -26.20 -6.61
N ASP A 180 -11.84 -26.54 -6.48
CA ASP A 180 -12.64 -27.15 -7.55
C ASP A 180 -13.00 -26.12 -8.66
N ASN A 181 -12.77 -24.82 -8.44
CA ASN A 181 -12.97 -23.77 -9.43
C ASN A 181 -11.67 -23.51 -10.25
N PRO A 182 -11.64 -23.86 -11.56
CA PRO A 182 -10.45 -23.70 -12.39
C PRO A 182 -9.93 -22.27 -12.50
N GLU A 183 -10.81 -21.26 -12.42
CA GLU A 183 -10.43 -19.85 -12.54
C GLU A 183 -9.64 -19.35 -11.32
N THR A 184 -9.87 -19.94 -10.15
CA THR A 184 -9.23 -19.53 -8.89
C THR A 184 -8.20 -20.53 -8.39
N ARG A 185 -8.17 -21.76 -8.91
CA ARG A 185 -7.33 -22.85 -8.39
C ARG A 185 -5.85 -22.49 -8.38
N ALA A 186 -5.30 -21.94 -9.46
CA ALA A 186 -3.87 -21.65 -9.56
C ALA A 186 -3.41 -20.66 -8.48
N LYS A 187 -4.12 -19.53 -8.36
CA LYS A 187 -3.87 -18.54 -7.30
C LYS A 187 -4.09 -19.13 -5.91
N PHE A 188 -5.12 -19.95 -5.74
CA PHE A 188 -5.40 -20.59 -4.46
C PHE A 188 -4.28 -21.54 -4.03
N LEU A 189 -3.73 -22.34 -4.95
CA LEU A 189 -2.57 -23.20 -4.67
C LEU A 189 -1.30 -22.38 -4.39
N GLU A 190 -1.07 -21.30 -5.14
CA GLU A 190 0.01 -20.34 -4.90
C GLU A 190 -0.09 -19.71 -3.50
N ASP A 191 -1.28 -19.26 -3.09
CA ASP A 191 -1.55 -18.70 -1.76
C ASP A 191 -1.22 -19.72 -0.65
N TYR A 192 -1.36 -21.02 -0.92
CA TYR A 192 -1.00 -22.12 -0.02
C TYR A 192 0.41 -22.70 -0.27
N ARG A 193 1.19 -22.07 -1.17
CA ARG A 193 2.54 -22.51 -1.55
C ARG A 193 2.61 -23.99 -1.97
N LEU A 194 1.57 -24.41 -2.67
CA LEU A 194 1.45 -25.74 -3.26
C LEU A 194 1.70 -25.66 -4.76
N PRO A 195 2.27 -26.72 -5.37
CA PRO A 195 2.47 -26.75 -6.81
C PRO A 195 1.11 -26.80 -7.53
N VAL A 196 1.06 -26.33 -8.78
CA VAL A 196 -0.19 -26.18 -9.54
C VAL A 196 -0.89 -27.53 -9.79
N ASP A 197 -0.14 -28.63 -9.78
CA ASP A 197 -0.62 -29.99 -9.92
C ASP A 197 -1.00 -30.68 -8.59
N ALA A 198 -0.92 -29.98 -7.46
CA ALA A 198 -1.30 -30.51 -6.15
C ALA A 198 -2.73 -31.06 -6.15
N THR A 199 -2.94 -32.19 -5.46
CA THR A 199 -4.26 -32.79 -5.29
C THR A 199 -5.07 -32.10 -4.22
N TRP A 200 -6.37 -32.43 -4.15
CA TRP A 200 -7.24 -31.91 -3.09
C TRP A 200 -6.75 -32.39 -1.72
N GLU A 201 -6.36 -33.67 -1.63
CA GLU A 201 -5.91 -34.31 -0.39
C GLU A 201 -4.64 -33.66 0.15
N GLU A 202 -3.69 -33.29 -0.71
CA GLU A 202 -2.48 -32.56 -0.31
C GLU A 202 -2.80 -31.17 0.22
N MET A 203 -3.73 -30.46 -0.42
CA MET A 203 -4.16 -29.13 0.03
C MET A 203 -4.92 -29.22 1.35
N GLU A 204 -5.84 -30.17 1.48
CA GLU A 204 -6.60 -30.44 2.69
C GLU A 204 -5.67 -30.77 3.87
N ASP A 205 -4.68 -31.64 3.66
CA ASP A 205 -3.69 -32.00 4.67
C ASP A 205 -2.89 -30.78 5.16
N VAL A 206 -2.41 -29.93 4.22
CA VAL A 206 -1.71 -28.68 4.56
C VAL A 206 -2.61 -27.73 5.34
N SER A 207 -3.86 -27.55 4.91
CA SER A 207 -4.83 -26.65 5.55
C SER A 207 -5.16 -27.08 6.99
N ILE A 208 -5.46 -28.37 7.18
CA ILE A 208 -5.78 -28.92 8.50
C ILE A 208 -4.58 -28.84 9.45
N LYS A 209 -3.39 -29.21 8.97
CA LYS A 209 -2.17 -29.15 9.78
C LYS A 209 -1.77 -27.71 10.11
N PHE A 210 -1.99 -26.77 9.20
CA PHE A 210 -1.84 -25.34 9.47
C PHE A 210 -2.75 -24.88 10.60
N ASP A 211 -4.04 -25.22 10.54
CA ASP A 211 -4.99 -24.88 11.60
C ASP A 211 -4.56 -25.49 12.94
N ILE A 212 -4.15 -26.76 12.97
CA ILE A 212 -3.69 -27.43 14.19
C ILE A 212 -2.46 -26.73 14.77
N VAL A 213 -1.42 -26.50 13.97
CA VAL A 213 -0.20 -25.81 14.39
C VAL A 213 -0.55 -24.41 14.93
N ALA A 214 -1.43 -23.68 14.24
CA ALA A 214 -1.82 -22.35 14.65
C ALA A 214 -2.51 -22.31 16.02
N ARG A 215 -3.41 -23.28 16.29
CA ARG A 215 -4.08 -23.40 17.58
C ARG A 215 -3.13 -23.83 18.69
N LEU A 216 -2.28 -24.82 18.43
CA LEU A 216 -1.30 -25.29 19.41
C LEU A 216 -0.31 -24.20 19.79
N ASN A 217 0.19 -23.43 18.81
CA ASN A 217 1.08 -22.31 19.07
C ASN A 217 0.39 -21.23 19.92
N GLY A 218 -0.88 -20.92 19.63
CA GLY A 218 -1.67 -20.00 20.44
C GLY A 218 -1.83 -20.45 21.90
N GLN A 219 -2.12 -21.74 22.10
CA GLN A 219 -2.23 -22.31 23.45
C GLN A 219 -0.89 -22.28 24.18
N ARG A 220 0.19 -22.77 23.56
CA ARG A 220 1.54 -22.79 24.14
C ARG A 220 2.03 -21.39 24.49
N ALA A 221 1.78 -20.40 23.63
CA ALA A 221 2.14 -19.02 23.91
C ALA A 221 1.40 -18.47 25.13
N LYS A 222 0.11 -18.81 25.29
CA LYS A 222 -0.68 -18.45 26.47
C LYS A 222 -0.22 -19.18 27.74
N ASP A 223 0.22 -20.43 27.61
CA ASP A 223 0.77 -21.20 28.73
C ASP A 223 2.10 -20.59 29.22
N VAL A 224 2.91 -20.02 28.31
CA VAL A 224 4.17 -19.32 28.63
C VAL A 224 3.92 -17.89 29.14
N ASP A 225 3.03 -17.14 28.50
CA ASP A 225 2.66 -15.78 28.85
C ASP A 225 1.12 -15.65 28.89
N PRO A 226 0.52 -15.65 30.10
CA PRO A 226 -0.93 -15.53 30.26
C PRO A 226 -1.53 -14.23 29.72
N SER A 227 -0.73 -13.20 29.44
CA SER A 227 -1.19 -11.95 28.82
C SER A 227 -1.52 -12.10 27.33
N VAL A 228 -1.00 -13.16 26.69
CA VAL A 228 -1.30 -13.47 25.29
C VAL A 228 -2.79 -13.82 25.14
N TYR A 229 -3.50 -13.01 24.35
CA TYR A 229 -4.93 -13.20 24.11
C TYR A 229 -5.25 -13.79 22.73
N GLY A 230 -4.23 -14.05 21.91
CA GLY A 230 -4.37 -14.64 20.58
C GLY A 230 -3.05 -14.59 19.82
N GLY A 231 -3.11 -14.71 18.50
CA GLY A 231 -1.97 -14.53 17.61
C GLY A 231 -2.28 -14.98 16.20
N VAL A 232 -1.32 -14.79 15.29
CA VAL A 232 -1.39 -15.26 13.91
C VAL A 232 -0.23 -16.19 13.65
N THR A 233 -0.52 -17.34 13.04
CA THR A 233 0.50 -18.22 12.48
C THR A 233 0.55 -18.00 10.99
N ASN A 234 1.75 -17.84 10.44
CA ASN A 234 1.91 -17.79 8.99
C ASN A 234 2.15 -19.18 8.37
N LEU A 235 2.17 -19.28 7.05
CA LEU A 235 2.35 -20.56 6.35
C LEU A 235 3.73 -21.20 6.59
N ASN A 236 4.70 -20.44 7.12
CA ASN A 236 5.97 -20.98 7.62
C ASN A 236 5.84 -21.67 8.99
N GLY A 237 4.67 -21.59 9.63
CA GLY A 237 4.42 -22.08 10.98
C GLY A 237 4.97 -21.18 12.09
N VAL A 238 5.43 -19.97 11.76
CA VAL A 238 5.87 -18.98 12.74
C VAL A 238 4.65 -18.33 13.37
N PHE A 239 4.57 -18.39 14.69
CA PHE A 239 3.48 -17.79 15.46
C PHE A 239 3.88 -16.45 16.06
N THR A 240 3.05 -15.45 15.80
CA THR A 240 3.19 -14.10 16.32
C THR A 240 2.10 -13.86 17.38
N PRO A 241 2.44 -13.88 18.69
CA PRO A 241 1.47 -13.75 19.77
C PRO A 241 0.89 -12.34 19.87
N PHE A 242 -0.41 -12.20 20.10
CA PHE A 242 -1.02 -10.92 20.39
C PHE A 242 -0.93 -10.61 21.88
N THR A 243 -0.19 -9.55 22.21
CA THR A 243 -0.01 -9.05 23.57
C THR A 243 -0.73 -7.70 23.75
N PRO A 244 -1.15 -7.35 24.98
CA PRO A 244 -1.81 -6.08 25.25
C PRO A 244 -0.93 -4.91 24.82
N ASN A 245 -1.57 -3.85 24.29
CA ASN A 245 -0.91 -2.65 23.79
C ASN A 245 0.10 -2.89 22.65
N THR A 246 0.02 -4.01 21.94
CA THR A 246 0.83 -4.25 20.74
C THR A 246 -0.03 -4.19 19.49
N VAL A 247 0.43 -3.45 18.48
CA VAL A 247 -0.15 -3.44 17.14
C VAL A 247 0.82 -4.06 16.14
N TYR A 248 0.30 -4.99 15.37
CA TYR A 248 0.98 -5.64 14.27
C TYR A 248 0.58 -4.95 12.97
N VAL A 249 1.57 -4.47 12.23
CA VAL A 249 1.36 -3.71 11.00
C VAL A 249 1.97 -4.48 9.85
N HIS A 250 1.10 -5.06 9.03
CA HIS A 250 1.53 -5.70 7.80
C HIS A 250 1.88 -4.65 6.76
N VAL A 251 3.15 -4.63 6.36
CA VAL A 251 3.69 -3.68 5.38
C VAL A 251 3.61 -4.32 4.00
N SER A 252 2.64 -3.88 3.20
CA SER A 252 2.57 -4.30 1.80
C SER A 252 3.72 -3.67 1.01
N LYS A 253 4.42 -4.47 0.19
CA LYS A 253 5.41 -3.96 -0.76
C LYS A 253 4.74 -3.08 -1.83
N ASP A 254 3.54 -3.46 -2.27
CA ASP A 254 2.90 -2.92 -3.47
C ASP A 254 1.80 -1.89 -3.20
N THR A 255 1.37 -1.72 -1.94
CA THR A 255 0.28 -0.81 -1.62
C THR A 255 0.54 -0.01 -0.34
N PRO A 256 0.05 1.24 -0.23
CA PRO A 256 0.02 1.96 1.04
C PRO A 256 -0.93 1.34 2.06
N LEU A 257 -1.68 0.31 1.68
CA LEU A 257 -2.64 -0.34 2.56
C LEU A 257 -1.88 -1.20 3.56
N SER A 258 -1.77 -0.66 4.77
CA SER A 258 -1.32 -1.44 5.93
C SER A 258 -2.52 -2.16 6.54
N THR A 259 -2.36 -3.45 6.84
CA THR A 259 -3.34 -4.18 7.66
C THR A 259 -2.90 -4.13 9.11
N PHE A 260 -3.80 -3.73 10.00
CA PHE A 260 -3.53 -3.57 11.42
C PHE A 260 -4.22 -4.68 12.21
N THR A 261 -3.46 -5.38 13.06
CA THR A 261 -3.99 -6.38 13.98
C THR A 261 -3.48 -6.12 15.40
N GLY A 262 -4.26 -6.43 16.43
CA GLY A 262 -3.86 -6.24 17.83
C GLY A 262 -4.58 -5.08 18.50
N ALA A 263 -3.83 -4.17 19.12
CA ALA A 263 -4.37 -3.00 19.81
C ALA A 263 -5.22 -2.12 18.88
N MET A 264 -6.37 -1.66 19.37
CA MET A 264 -7.22 -0.74 18.62
C MET A 264 -6.53 0.62 18.47
N LEU A 265 -6.36 1.05 17.23
CA LEU A 265 -5.84 2.37 16.88
C LEU A 265 -6.96 3.27 16.36
N THR A 266 -6.87 4.57 16.65
CA THR A 266 -7.69 5.58 15.95
C THR A 266 -7.26 5.68 14.49
N GLU A 267 -8.14 6.20 13.62
CA GLU A 267 -7.79 6.42 12.21
C GLU A 267 -6.58 7.37 12.06
N GLU A 268 -6.48 8.39 12.91
CA GLU A 268 -5.32 9.27 12.96
C GLU A 268 -4.03 8.49 13.30
N GLN A 269 -4.07 7.61 14.32
CA GLN A 269 -2.93 6.78 14.69
C GLN A 269 -2.53 5.79 13.58
N LYS A 270 -3.50 5.20 12.88
CA LYS A 270 -3.22 4.32 11.73
C LYS A 270 -2.55 5.10 10.61
N ASN A 271 -3.06 6.28 10.29
CA ASN A 271 -2.48 7.17 9.28
C ASN A 271 -1.06 7.58 9.67
N ASP A 272 -0.84 7.96 10.93
CA ASP A 272 0.47 8.37 11.42
C ASP A 272 1.48 7.24 11.39
N LEU A 273 1.02 6.04 11.71
CA LEU A 273 1.86 4.85 11.71
C LEU A 273 2.20 4.39 10.28
N THR A 274 1.25 4.51 9.34
CA THR A 274 1.42 4.15 7.93
C THR A 274 2.29 5.17 7.20
N MET A 275 1.97 6.45 7.35
CA MET A 275 2.59 7.53 6.61
C MET A 275 3.97 7.83 7.18
N PHE A 276 4.05 8.03 8.50
CA PHE A 276 5.22 8.62 9.14
C PHE A 276 5.99 7.64 10.04
N GLY A 277 5.49 6.42 10.23
CA GLY A 277 6.09 5.44 11.15
C GLY A 277 6.02 5.89 12.62
N VAL A 278 5.09 6.77 12.97
CA VAL A 278 5.00 7.33 14.33
C VAL A 278 4.18 6.40 15.22
N ALA A 279 4.87 5.69 16.12
CA ALA A 279 4.23 4.81 17.09
C ALA A 279 3.38 5.59 18.11
N PRO A 280 2.10 5.20 18.33
CA PRO A 280 1.27 5.80 19.36
C PRO A 280 1.86 5.59 20.77
N LYS A 281 1.65 6.56 21.66
CA LYS A 281 2.19 6.50 23.03
C LYS A 281 1.67 5.26 23.76
N GLY A 282 2.58 4.48 24.33
CA GLY A 282 2.25 3.29 25.11
C GLY A 282 1.86 2.08 24.26
N VAL A 283 1.94 2.19 22.92
CA VAL A 283 1.68 1.09 22.00
C VAL A 283 3.00 0.58 21.42
N THR A 284 3.25 -0.72 21.55
CA THR A 284 4.34 -1.42 20.87
C THR A 284 3.93 -1.66 19.43
N VAL A 285 4.78 -1.32 18.47
CA VAL A 285 4.52 -1.57 17.04
C VAL A 285 5.44 -2.68 16.57
N VAL A 286 4.88 -3.69 15.93
CA VAL A 286 5.63 -4.77 15.28
C VAL A 286 5.25 -4.79 13.81
N TYR A 287 6.21 -4.47 12.94
CA TYR A 287 6.00 -4.56 11.50
C TYR A 287 6.19 -5.99 11.03
N THR A 288 5.38 -6.44 10.07
CA THR A 288 5.51 -7.77 9.48
C THR A 288 5.60 -7.70 7.97
N ASP A 289 6.31 -8.66 7.38
CA ASP A 289 6.37 -8.87 5.93
C ASP A 289 5.06 -9.45 5.37
N GLU A 290 5.03 -9.71 4.05
CA GLU A 290 3.90 -10.34 3.34
C GLU A 290 3.55 -11.74 3.85
N ASN A 291 4.51 -12.39 4.49
CA ASN A 291 4.37 -13.70 5.08
C ASN A 291 4.07 -13.59 6.58
N GLY A 292 3.81 -12.41 7.14
CA GLY A 292 3.52 -12.23 8.56
C GLY A 292 4.72 -12.48 9.50
N ASN A 293 5.95 -12.60 8.98
CA ASN A 293 7.14 -12.66 9.82
C ASN A 293 7.44 -11.26 10.37
N PRO A 294 7.80 -11.12 11.66
CA PRO A 294 8.20 -9.84 12.20
C PRO A 294 9.48 -9.34 11.52
N LEU A 295 9.44 -8.08 11.09
CA LEU A 295 10.57 -7.36 10.55
C LEU A 295 11.45 -6.84 11.71
N PRO A 296 12.75 -6.62 11.48
CA PRO A 296 13.64 -5.98 12.46
C PRO A 296 13.06 -4.66 12.99
N SER A 297 13.32 -4.33 14.26
CA SER A 297 12.69 -3.18 14.96
C SER A 297 13.06 -1.81 14.37
N ASP A 298 14.13 -1.74 13.60
CA ASP A 298 14.58 -0.57 12.85
C ASP A 298 13.82 -0.40 11.51
N VAL A 299 13.13 -1.44 11.04
CA VAL A 299 12.26 -1.36 9.86
C VAL A 299 11.02 -0.58 10.20
N THR A 300 11.05 0.71 9.86
CA THR A 300 9.85 1.55 9.78
C THR A 300 9.34 1.51 8.33
N PRO A 301 8.06 1.18 8.07
CA PRO A 301 7.45 1.39 6.76
C PRO A 301 7.34 2.88 6.55
N ARG A 302 8.35 3.44 5.90
CA ARG A 302 8.33 4.85 5.55
C ARG A 302 7.69 4.94 4.17
N PHE A 303 6.36 4.80 4.15
CA PHE A 303 5.60 5.20 2.96
C PHE A 303 5.97 6.64 2.59
N TYR A 304 6.15 7.50 3.60
CA TYR A 304 6.75 8.82 3.43
C TYR A 304 8.09 8.82 2.67
N GLU A 305 9.06 7.97 3.00
CA GLU A 305 10.34 7.94 2.27
C GLU A 305 10.18 7.52 0.83
N ARG A 306 9.32 6.53 0.55
CA ARG A 306 9.02 6.14 -0.84
C ARG A 306 8.40 7.31 -1.61
N GLN A 307 7.52 8.07 -0.94
CA GLN A 307 6.92 9.27 -1.50
C GLN A 307 7.94 10.41 -1.67
N MET A 308 8.94 10.54 -0.78
CA MET A 308 10.04 11.50 -0.93
C MET A 308 11.01 11.10 -2.03
N ALA A 309 11.37 9.83 -2.15
CA ALA A 309 12.14 9.34 -3.28
C ALA A 309 11.39 9.53 -4.61
N ALA A 310 10.06 9.33 -4.60
CA ALA A 310 9.21 9.65 -5.74
C ALA A 310 9.21 11.16 -6.04
N LEU A 311 9.16 12.01 -5.02
CA LEU A 311 9.28 13.47 -5.16
C LEU A 311 10.63 13.85 -5.78
N GLU A 312 11.74 13.32 -5.28
CA GLU A 312 13.09 13.56 -5.81
C GLU A 312 13.21 13.14 -7.29
N VAL A 313 12.64 11.99 -7.66
CA VAL A 313 12.58 11.53 -9.06
C VAL A 313 11.74 12.47 -9.92
N ALA A 314 10.61 12.96 -9.40
CA ALA A 314 9.77 13.92 -10.10
C ALA A 314 10.46 15.28 -10.28
N GLU A 315 11.13 15.79 -9.26
CA GLU A 315 11.92 17.02 -9.31
C GLU A 315 13.04 16.92 -10.34
N ALA A 316 13.81 15.83 -10.31
CA ALA A 316 14.87 15.56 -11.28
C ALA A 316 14.31 15.47 -12.71
N HIS A 317 13.11 14.92 -12.88
CA HIS A 317 12.45 14.89 -14.18
C HIS A 317 12.07 16.29 -14.68
N VAL A 318 11.52 17.14 -13.82
CA VAL A 318 11.21 18.54 -14.17
C VAL A 318 12.49 19.29 -14.58
N GLU A 319 13.59 19.11 -13.87
CA GLU A 319 14.89 19.69 -14.27
C GLU A 319 15.33 19.21 -15.66
N GLN A 320 15.20 17.91 -15.94
CA GLN A 320 15.54 17.35 -17.25
C GLN A 320 14.65 17.91 -18.36
N LEU A 321 13.34 18.07 -18.11
CA LEU A 321 12.42 18.68 -19.07
C LEU A 321 12.85 20.10 -19.39
N ILE A 322 13.19 20.92 -18.39
CA ILE A 322 13.66 22.28 -18.61
C ILE A 322 14.94 22.27 -19.46
N ALA A 323 15.90 21.41 -19.13
CA ALA A 323 17.15 21.29 -19.89
C ALA A 323 16.92 20.84 -21.35
N ASP A 324 16.00 19.92 -21.59
CA ASP A 324 15.64 19.46 -22.94
C ASP A 324 15.01 20.60 -23.77
N HIS A 325 14.14 21.41 -23.17
CA HIS A 325 13.58 22.59 -23.84
C HIS A 325 14.65 23.62 -24.17
N GLU A 326 15.53 23.96 -23.21
CA GLU A 326 16.63 24.89 -23.46
C GLU A 326 17.56 24.40 -24.59
N ALA A 327 17.88 23.11 -24.61
CA ALA A 327 18.69 22.51 -25.66
C ALA A 327 17.99 22.61 -27.03
N LEU A 328 16.69 22.31 -27.08
CA LEU A 328 15.88 22.41 -28.28
C LEU A 328 15.88 23.85 -28.83
N PHE A 329 15.69 24.86 -27.99
CA PHE A 329 15.77 26.27 -28.41
C PHE A 329 17.17 26.70 -28.85
N LYS A 330 18.24 26.16 -28.25
CA LYS A 330 19.63 26.41 -28.69
C LYS A 330 19.95 25.80 -30.05
N THR A 331 19.29 24.70 -30.43
CA THR A 331 19.50 24.04 -31.72
C THR A 331 18.70 24.65 -32.87
N LEU A 332 17.71 25.51 -32.58
CA LEU A 332 17.03 26.25 -33.63
C LEU A 332 18.04 27.17 -34.33
N PRO A 333 18.11 27.16 -35.67
CA PRO A 333 19.04 28.01 -36.39
C PRO A 333 18.78 29.45 -35.96
N ALA A 334 19.82 30.11 -35.43
CA ALA A 334 19.75 31.53 -35.10
C ALA A 334 19.17 32.23 -36.32
N GLN A 335 18.04 32.93 -36.13
CA GLN A 335 17.41 33.63 -37.24
C GLN A 335 18.51 34.42 -37.95
N PRO A 336 18.60 34.36 -39.30
CA PRO A 336 19.46 35.27 -40.01
C PRO A 336 19.05 36.65 -39.52
N GLN A 337 19.93 37.30 -38.75
CA GLN A 337 19.68 38.63 -38.21
C GLN A 337 19.17 39.41 -39.39
N LYS A 338 17.91 39.83 -39.33
CA LYS A 338 17.23 40.54 -40.40
C LYS A 338 18.13 41.71 -40.70
N THR A 339 18.97 41.56 -41.73
CA THR A 339 20.02 42.51 -42.07
C THR A 339 19.26 43.80 -42.21
N ALA A 340 19.66 44.78 -41.39
CA ALA A 340 19.04 46.09 -41.34
C ALA A 340 18.67 46.50 -42.76
N PRO A 341 17.42 46.92 -43.03
CA PRO A 341 17.03 47.36 -44.36
C PRO A 341 18.10 48.33 -44.82
N GLU A 342 18.80 47.94 -45.89
CA GLU A 342 19.78 48.78 -46.56
C GLU A 342 19.08 50.11 -46.79
N GLU A 343 19.54 51.16 -46.10
CA GLU A 343 19.04 52.53 -46.23
C GLU A 343 19.05 52.87 -47.72
N GLN A 344 17.88 52.80 -48.36
CA GLN A 344 17.70 53.43 -49.65
C GLN A 344 17.91 54.93 -49.41
N PRO A 345 18.87 55.57 -50.11
CA PRO A 345 19.02 57.01 -50.01
C PRO A 345 17.77 57.67 -50.60
N ASP A 346 17.05 58.39 -49.74
CA ASP A 346 15.91 59.23 -50.06
C ASP A 346 16.35 60.36 -51.01
N PRO A 347 15.85 60.40 -52.27
CA PRO A 347 16.03 61.54 -53.11
C PRO A 347 14.79 62.44 -52.97
N SER A 348 14.94 63.47 -52.15
CA SER A 348 14.26 64.76 -52.29
C SER A 348 12.82 64.86 -51.76
N GLN A 349 12.75 65.49 -50.57
CA GLN A 349 11.87 66.61 -50.19
C GLN A 349 10.38 66.33 -49.93
N GLN A 350 9.94 66.59 -48.69
CA GLN A 350 9.31 67.87 -48.33
C GLN A 350 9.03 67.99 -46.82
N PRO A 351 9.03 69.22 -46.25
CA PRO A 351 8.80 69.44 -44.83
C PRO A 351 7.32 69.78 -44.56
N GLN A 352 6.70 69.17 -43.55
CA GLN A 352 5.59 69.81 -42.83
C GLN A 352 5.28 69.16 -41.46
N GLN A 353 5.60 69.94 -40.43
CA GLN A 353 4.82 70.26 -39.22
C GLN A 353 4.26 69.16 -38.28
N ALA A 354 4.69 69.34 -37.01
CA ALA A 354 3.93 69.29 -35.75
C ALA A 354 3.61 67.92 -35.09
N GLN A 355 4.38 67.65 -34.01
CA GLN A 355 4.12 67.03 -32.69
C GLN A 355 2.68 66.60 -32.29
N PRO A 356 2.49 65.87 -31.15
CA PRO A 356 3.24 64.74 -30.57
C PRO A 356 2.29 63.63 -30.03
N HIS A 357 2.79 62.45 -29.66
CA HIS A 357 2.40 61.78 -28.41
C HIS A 357 3.40 60.68 -28.04
N LEU A 358 4.20 60.98 -27.02
CA LEU A 358 4.88 59.99 -26.18
C LEU A 358 3.84 59.08 -25.52
N ARG A 359 4.09 57.77 -25.53
CA ARG A 359 3.90 56.96 -24.33
C ARG A 359 5.02 55.94 -24.23
N ASP A 360 5.94 56.27 -23.35
CA ASP A 360 7.09 55.52 -22.92
C ASP A 360 6.65 54.41 -21.95
N GLY A 361 7.36 53.28 -21.95
CA GLY A 361 7.09 52.18 -21.05
C GLY A 361 7.66 50.86 -21.49
N SER A 362 8.99 50.72 -21.47
CA SER A 362 9.67 49.43 -21.22
C SER A 362 11.16 49.66 -20.98
N ALA A 363 11.48 50.01 -19.73
CA ALA A 363 12.83 49.88 -19.19
C ALA A 363 12.73 49.01 -17.93
N LEU A 364 12.94 47.70 -18.09
CA LEU A 364 13.19 46.79 -16.97
C LEU A 364 14.18 45.70 -17.42
N ARG A 365 15.42 45.88 -16.95
CA ARG A 365 16.44 44.88 -16.59
C ARG A 365 17.24 44.20 -17.71
N GLU A 366 18.28 44.91 -18.12
CA GLU A 366 19.63 44.31 -18.25
C GLU A 366 20.31 44.25 -16.87
N ASN A 367 21.14 43.21 -16.67
CA ASN A 367 21.92 42.76 -15.49
C ASN A 367 21.34 41.43 -14.96
N GLU A 368 22.02 40.29 -14.97
CA GLU A 368 23.46 39.99 -14.94
C GLU A 368 23.78 38.72 -15.75
N ARG A 369 24.98 38.67 -16.34
CA ARG A 369 25.57 37.50 -17.00
C ARG A 369 25.67 36.31 -16.01
N ARG A 370 24.95 35.21 -16.28
CA ARG A 370 25.35 33.89 -15.77
C ARG A 370 26.52 33.36 -16.60
N PRO A 371 27.55 32.75 -15.98
CA PRO A 371 28.59 32.08 -16.73
C PRO A 371 28.03 30.77 -17.34
N ASP A 372 28.26 30.59 -18.64
CA ASP A 372 28.05 29.32 -19.33
C ASP A 372 28.99 28.25 -18.76
N ILE A 373 28.42 27.23 -18.12
CA ILE A 373 29.09 25.94 -17.91
C ILE A 373 28.13 24.84 -18.36
N PRO A 374 28.45 24.07 -19.41
CA PRO A 374 27.75 22.84 -19.69
C PRO A 374 28.16 21.80 -18.64
N ILE A 375 27.21 21.37 -17.80
CA ILE A 375 27.42 20.30 -16.84
C ILE A 375 26.91 19.00 -17.49
N ASP A 376 27.83 18.15 -17.94
CA ASP A 376 27.53 16.74 -18.20
C ASP A 376 27.44 16.01 -16.84
N ARG A 377 26.20 15.71 -16.40
CA ARG A 377 25.89 15.20 -15.06
C ARG A 377 26.09 13.69 -14.88
N ARG A 378 26.54 12.95 -15.90
CA ARG A 378 26.67 11.48 -15.79
C ARG A 378 27.85 10.99 -14.94
N ASN A 379 28.67 11.89 -14.39
CA ASN A 379 29.88 11.58 -13.59
C ASN A 379 30.08 12.48 -12.35
N ILE A 380 29.01 13.00 -11.73
CA ILE A 380 29.14 13.86 -10.55
C ILE A 380 29.26 13.01 -9.27
N PRO A 381 30.31 13.20 -8.44
CA PRO A 381 30.40 12.56 -7.12
C PRO A 381 29.24 12.99 -6.21
N PRO A 382 28.79 12.15 -5.26
CA PRO A 382 27.67 12.44 -4.35
C PRO A 382 27.78 13.79 -3.60
N ASP A 383 29.00 14.32 -3.47
CA ASP A 383 29.32 15.51 -2.69
C ASP A 383 29.04 16.85 -3.42
N MET A 384 28.51 16.81 -4.64
CA MET A 384 28.22 18.02 -5.46
C MET A 384 26.74 18.23 -5.80
N LEU A 385 25.83 17.42 -5.26
CA LEU A 385 24.42 17.78 -5.21
C LEU A 385 24.25 18.90 -4.18
N PRO A 386 23.42 19.93 -4.42
CA PRO A 386 23.09 20.89 -3.36
C PRO A 386 22.61 20.10 -2.13
N PRO A 387 23.12 20.38 -0.92
CA PRO A 387 22.88 19.57 0.26
C PRO A 387 21.41 19.56 0.69
N ASP A 388 20.63 20.52 0.20
CA ASP A 388 19.22 20.65 0.47
C ASP A 388 18.41 20.39 -0.82
N PRO A 389 17.37 19.54 -0.77
CA PRO A 389 16.44 19.39 -1.88
C PRO A 389 15.79 20.74 -2.24
N PRO A 390 15.40 20.96 -3.50
CA PRO A 390 14.84 22.23 -3.95
C PRO A 390 13.65 22.64 -3.09
N SER A 391 13.58 23.93 -2.76
CA SER A 391 12.46 24.47 -1.98
C SER A 391 11.19 24.53 -2.84
N ARG A 392 10.01 24.53 -2.20
CA ARG A 392 8.72 24.81 -2.85
C ARG A 392 8.73 26.02 -3.78
N ALA A 393 9.48 27.06 -3.42
CA ALA A 393 9.63 28.24 -4.25
C ALA A 393 10.39 27.93 -5.56
N ASN A 394 11.41 27.06 -5.51
CA ASN A 394 12.17 26.64 -6.69
C ASN A 394 11.30 25.82 -7.64
N ILE A 395 10.53 24.87 -7.11
CA ILE A 395 9.61 24.03 -7.89
C ILE A 395 8.54 24.88 -8.56
N GLN A 396 7.94 25.82 -7.83
CA GLN A 396 6.94 26.73 -8.38
C GLN A 396 7.54 27.58 -9.52
N GLN A 397 8.76 28.09 -9.32
CA GLN A 397 9.48 28.84 -10.35
C GLN A 397 9.76 27.99 -11.60
N TRP A 398 10.07 26.70 -11.44
CA TRP A 398 10.25 25.77 -12.57
C TRP A 398 8.96 25.60 -13.39
N PHE A 399 7.82 25.46 -12.74
CA PHE A 399 6.53 25.37 -13.43
C PHE A 399 6.11 26.69 -14.08
N GLU A 400 6.47 27.84 -13.49
CA GLU A 400 6.26 29.15 -14.13
C GLU A 400 7.07 29.28 -15.43
N VAL A 401 8.34 28.85 -15.43
CA VAL A 401 9.18 28.80 -16.64
C VAL A 401 8.56 27.86 -17.68
N LEU A 402 8.15 26.65 -17.29
CA LEU A 402 7.50 25.72 -18.22
C LEU A 402 6.20 26.31 -18.78
N GLN A 403 5.39 26.96 -17.94
CA GLN A 403 4.14 27.61 -18.37
C GLN A 403 4.39 28.71 -19.39
N GLU A 404 5.44 29.52 -19.20
CA GLU A 404 5.87 30.53 -20.16
C GLU A 404 6.31 29.89 -21.49
N LEU A 405 7.11 28.80 -21.43
CA LEU A 405 7.55 28.05 -22.60
C LEU A 405 6.41 27.39 -23.39
N HIS A 406 5.25 27.15 -22.77
CA HIS A 406 4.04 26.63 -23.42
C HIS A 406 3.03 27.71 -23.82
N GLY A 407 3.41 29.00 -23.78
CA GLY A 407 2.51 30.08 -24.18
C GLY A 407 1.38 30.36 -23.18
N GLY A 408 1.59 30.04 -21.91
CA GLY A 408 0.72 30.41 -20.79
C GLY A 408 -0.12 29.29 -20.19
N GLU A 409 -0.23 28.12 -20.81
CA GLU A 409 -0.92 26.96 -20.24
C GLU A 409 -0.06 25.69 -20.27
N LEU A 410 0.08 25.02 -19.12
CA LEU A 410 0.78 23.75 -19.04
C LEU A 410 0.00 22.60 -19.71
N PRO A 411 0.67 21.74 -20.49
CA PRO A 411 0.16 20.45 -20.92
C PRO A 411 -0.44 19.62 -19.78
N LYS A 412 -1.35 18.70 -20.13
CA LYS A 412 -2.12 17.93 -19.16
C LYS A 412 -1.22 17.08 -18.25
N ASP A 413 -0.20 16.44 -18.79
CA ASP A 413 0.80 15.66 -18.06
C ASP A 413 1.59 16.54 -17.08
N LEU A 414 2.05 17.73 -17.50
CA LEU A 414 2.75 18.66 -16.61
C LEU A 414 1.87 19.22 -15.48
N ARG A 415 0.57 19.46 -15.74
CA ARG A 415 -0.37 19.82 -14.68
C ARG A 415 -0.59 18.71 -13.66
N VAL A 416 -0.64 17.45 -14.12
CA VAL A 416 -0.75 16.29 -13.22
C VAL A 416 0.54 16.12 -12.41
N LEU A 417 1.71 16.32 -13.02
CA LEU A 417 3.00 16.32 -12.33
C LEU A 417 3.09 17.44 -11.28
N GLN A 418 2.68 18.66 -11.61
CA GLN A 418 2.63 19.78 -10.66
C GLN A 418 1.72 19.49 -9.47
N ALA A 419 0.52 18.93 -9.73
CA ALA A 419 -0.39 18.52 -8.67
C ALA A 419 0.21 17.43 -7.77
N ALA A 420 0.88 16.43 -8.36
CA ALA A 420 1.55 15.37 -7.62
C ALA A 420 2.69 15.91 -6.74
N ILE A 421 3.52 16.81 -7.26
CA ILE A 421 4.61 17.43 -6.50
C ILE A 421 4.05 18.26 -5.33
N ASN A 422 3.02 19.07 -5.55
CA ASN A 422 2.37 19.84 -4.47
C ASN A 422 1.81 18.93 -3.37
N GLU A 423 1.16 17.81 -3.74
CA GLU A 423 0.65 16.83 -2.77
C GLU A 423 1.78 16.19 -1.95
N LEU A 424 2.90 15.85 -2.60
CA LEU A 424 4.09 15.30 -1.94
C LEU A 424 4.75 16.31 -0.98
N GLU A 425 4.80 17.60 -1.33
CA GLU A 425 5.30 18.64 -0.44
C GLU A 425 4.42 18.86 0.79
N GLU A 426 3.09 18.82 0.64
CA GLU A 426 2.16 18.90 1.77
C GLU A 426 2.39 17.73 2.74
N ILE A 427 2.60 16.52 2.20
CA ILE A 427 2.95 15.34 3.00
C ILE A 427 4.29 15.56 3.74
N ARG A 428 5.29 16.16 3.08
CA ARG A 428 6.60 16.51 3.68
C ARG A 428 6.48 17.48 4.83
N GLN A 429 5.69 18.53 4.67
CA GLN A 429 5.48 19.51 5.73
C GLN A 429 4.76 18.89 6.93
N ALA A 430 3.70 18.11 6.68
CA ALA A 430 2.99 17.39 7.74
C ALA A 430 3.88 16.40 8.51
N ALA A 431 4.79 15.70 7.81
CA ALA A 431 5.76 14.81 8.44
C ALA A 431 6.70 15.56 9.39
N ALA A 432 7.24 16.70 8.94
CA ALA A 432 8.14 17.52 9.74
C ALA A 432 7.47 18.04 11.02
N GLU A 433 6.22 18.51 10.91
CA GLU A 433 5.43 18.98 12.06
C GLU A 433 5.18 17.86 13.07
N LYS A 434 4.83 16.65 12.61
CA LYS A 434 4.57 15.49 13.50
C LYS A 434 5.82 14.96 14.17
N GLN A 435 6.94 14.91 13.44
CA GLN A 435 8.23 14.53 14.03
C GLN A 435 8.69 15.55 15.07
N GLN A 436 8.51 16.84 14.80
CA GLN A 436 8.83 17.91 15.74
C GLN A 436 7.95 17.83 17.00
N ALA A 437 6.64 17.62 16.84
CA ALA A 437 5.72 17.40 17.97
C ALA A 437 6.11 16.18 18.83
N THR A 438 6.61 15.12 18.19
CA THR A 438 7.09 13.92 18.90
C THR A 438 8.37 14.21 19.68
N ARG A 439 9.32 14.97 19.11
CA ARG A 439 10.57 15.38 19.79
C ARG A 439 10.36 16.36 20.94
N GLN A 440 9.37 17.23 20.85
CA GLN A 440 9.06 18.23 21.87
C GLN A 440 8.26 17.67 23.05
N ARG A 441 7.79 16.43 22.98
CA ARG A 441 7.08 15.80 24.10
C ARG A 441 8.08 15.50 25.24
N PRO A 442 7.86 16.00 26.46
CA PRO A 442 8.70 15.65 27.61
C PRO A 442 8.76 14.13 27.74
N SER A 443 9.94 13.57 28.04
CA SER A 443 10.07 12.14 28.29
C SER A 443 9.31 11.79 29.58
N GLU A 444 8.01 11.53 29.49
CA GLU A 444 7.19 11.10 30.62
C GLU A 444 7.52 9.67 31.10
N ARG A 445 8.56 9.03 30.54
CA ARG A 445 9.24 7.92 31.22
C ARG A 445 10.11 8.48 32.35
N SER A 446 9.48 8.85 33.45
CA SER A 446 10.09 8.50 34.73
C SER A 446 10.23 6.99 34.70
N ALA A 447 11.47 6.49 34.62
CA ALA A 447 11.72 5.06 34.77
C ALA A 447 10.98 4.60 36.05
N PRO A 448 10.25 3.48 36.03
CA PRO A 448 9.66 2.94 37.24
C PRO A 448 10.77 2.85 38.28
N LYS A 449 10.55 3.50 39.43
CA LYS A 449 11.49 3.46 40.55
C LYS A 449 11.78 1.97 40.80
N PRO A 450 13.05 1.53 40.77
CA PRO A 450 13.36 0.13 41.05
C PRO A 450 12.68 -0.27 42.36
N PRO A 451 12.07 -1.47 42.44
CA PRO A 451 11.46 -1.93 43.68
C PRO A 451 12.50 -1.82 44.79
N ASP A 452 12.09 -1.21 45.91
CA ASP A 452 12.95 -1.12 47.09
C ASP A 452 13.45 -2.53 47.41
N ALA A 453 14.77 -2.68 47.61
CA ALA A 453 15.37 -3.96 47.91
C ALA A 453 14.69 -4.55 49.16
N PRO A 454 14.36 -5.86 49.18
CA PRO A 454 13.79 -6.47 50.37
C PRO A 454 14.78 -6.36 51.54
N GLU A 455 14.33 -5.77 52.65
CA GLU A 455 15.04 -5.76 53.94
C GLU A 455 15.09 -7.14 54.60
#